data_AF-A0A2H9RL67-F1
#
_entry.id   AF-A0A2H9RL67-F1
#
_cell.length_a   1.000
_cell.length_b   1.000
_cell.length_c   1.000
_cell.angle_alpha   90.00
_cell.angle_beta   90.00
_cell.angle_gamma   90.00
#
_symmetry.space_group_name_H-M   'P 1'
#
loop_
_entity.id
_entity.type
_entity.pdbx_description
1 polymer ?
#
loop_
_entity_poly.entity_id
_entity_poly.type
_entity_poly.pdbx_seq_one_letter_code
_entity_poly.pdbx_strand_id
1 'polypeptide(L)'
;TYFMRERRRKDNQLVFHLSIIFVLLIGIIFFVLKTEILQKSPFQADVADTDSRYLYNANVDIITKSNGLKTFTVDYQGRRLRQNYSDETFYADRSGGNVVITYDIVRQIGGVDVVYTVRNPTQSPQRMPELKIDGILNTNNQGGNPEYYKAKNSAGFQIMDLASGRVNFIDSYYPSNYYSPVVIMRDKEFVSGSSIQYPYFDYKQNVMTTLSMNNNANSPRYKTWSHRYREFNDATLFESGPNAMVNPGEELTYKISLRFSEPRNWIFTLYPYKRYFESLYGRDSGNVNNRNLVPIRGVQIGDGLLVGPENPRGYRWITNQYGRIDIKGWGPFTDWFIQDTKDLGYRRIMIWLPSGAYENRSNNFPPQFMTQWAPNVSDTDGNFTKYAANGIELGFWWGNSNKVPVPNVWEPRTLVFSDYNNQSHKIFLTTEVVFAARRGTEFIGLDKFTQMPVYQRVLWLEDMRRIAPGVGFAHESPGPDLIHRRMSNIGAPSVFGNVPDVDLLAWYLNPSATIYIIGDGDYSNVEFLRNMTKWGYTPVPKDTNIAVSEFSRPLIGCNDGIDQREDGMMDYYDCGCLAGHSIETGSVSCLDRD
;
A
#
# COMPACT_ATOMS: atom_id res chain seq x y z
N THR A 1 11.31 -43.81 -55.49
CA THR A 1 10.25 -43.31 -54.57
C THR A 1 10.43 -43.78 -53.13
N TYR A 2 10.73 -45.07 -52.87
CA TYR A 2 11.00 -45.61 -51.53
C TYR A 2 12.17 -44.92 -50.81
N PHE A 3 13.33 -44.80 -51.47
CA PHE A 3 14.51 -44.11 -50.93
C PHE A 3 14.26 -42.63 -50.55
N MET A 4 13.40 -41.92 -51.28
CA MET A 4 13.05 -40.52 -50.95
C MET A 4 12.11 -40.42 -49.74
N ARG A 5 11.26 -41.42 -49.50
CA ARG A 5 10.43 -41.50 -48.29
C ARG A 5 11.26 -41.81 -47.05
N GLU A 6 12.26 -42.68 -47.18
CA GLU A 6 13.12 -43.08 -46.07
C GLU A 6 14.06 -41.97 -45.64
N ARG A 7 14.59 -41.18 -46.59
CA ARG A 7 15.39 -39.98 -46.31
C ARG A 7 14.57 -38.91 -45.58
N ARG A 8 13.35 -38.58 -46.04
CA ARG A 8 12.44 -37.67 -45.33
C ARG A 8 12.10 -38.12 -43.91
N ARG A 9 12.00 -39.44 -43.67
CA ARG A 9 11.69 -39.97 -42.33
C ARG A 9 12.87 -39.78 -41.37
N LYS A 10 14.10 -39.96 -41.85
CA LYS A 10 15.32 -39.70 -41.07
C LYS A 10 15.54 -38.21 -40.82
N ASP A 11 15.28 -37.36 -41.83
CA ASP A 11 15.38 -35.90 -41.69
C ASP A 11 14.35 -35.38 -40.67
N ASN A 12 13.11 -35.89 -40.68
CA ASN A 12 12.09 -35.50 -39.70
C ASN A 12 12.40 -36.00 -38.27
N GLN A 13 13.01 -37.17 -38.12
CA GLN A 13 13.47 -37.64 -36.79
C GLN A 13 14.60 -36.77 -36.25
N LEU A 14 15.54 -36.37 -37.11
CA LEU A 14 16.63 -35.47 -36.73
C LEU A 14 16.12 -34.10 -36.30
N VAL A 15 15.18 -33.52 -37.05
CA VAL A 15 14.53 -32.25 -36.70
C VAL A 15 13.81 -32.35 -35.35
N PHE A 16 13.07 -33.44 -35.10
CA PHE A 16 12.37 -33.66 -33.83
C PHE A 16 13.33 -33.76 -32.63
N HIS A 17 14.46 -34.47 -32.78
CA HIS A 17 15.46 -34.60 -31.70
C HIS A 17 16.18 -33.27 -31.44
N LEU A 18 16.50 -32.51 -32.50
CA LEU A 18 17.08 -31.18 -32.38
C LEU A 18 16.13 -30.19 -31.70
N SER A 19 14.82 -30.26 -31.96
CA SER A 19 13.83 -29.42 -31.27
C SER A 19 13.75 -29.73 -29.77
N ILE A 20 13.80 -31.01 -29.37
CA ILE A 20 13.81 -31.39 -27.94
C ILE A 20 15.09 -30.90 -27.25
N ILE A 21 16.25 -31.07 -27.88
CA ILE A 21 17.53 -30.59 -27.36
C ILE A 21 17.52 -29.07 -27.21
N PHE A 22 16.97 -28.34 -28.18
CA PHE A 22 16.87 -26.88 -28.13
C PHE A 22 15.97 -26.38 -26.99
N VAL A 23 14.82 -27.04 -26.77
CA VAL A 23 13.92 -26.70 -25.65
C VAL A 23 14.56 -27.00 -24.30
N LEU A 24 15.28 -28.12 -24.16
CA LEU A 24 16.02 -28.45 -22.94
C LEU A 24 17.17 -27.48 -22.67
N LEU A 25 17.91 -27.07 -23.70
CA LEU A 25 18.98 -26.06 -23.58
C LEU A 25 18.42 -24.71 -23.14
N ILE A 26 17.30 -24.26 -23.72
CA ILE A 26 16.62 -23.03 -23.28
C ILE A 26 16.16 -23.16 -21.83
N GLY A 27 15.59 -24.30 -21.44
CA GLY A 27 15.17 -24.55 -20.06
C GLY A 27 16.34 -24.51 -19.05
N ILE A 28 17.48 -25.11 -19.40
CA ILE A 28 18.70 -25.08 -18.58
C ILE A 28 19.27 -23.65 -18.50
N ILE A 29 19.32 -22.92 -19.62
CA ILE A 29 19.78 -21.53 -19.64
C ILE A 29 18.88 -20.64 -18.77
N PHE A 30 17.56 -20.80 -18.85
CA PHE A 30 16.62 -20.08 -17.97
C PHE A 30 16.79 -20.46 -16.50
N PHE A 31 17.03 -21.75 -16.19
CA PHE A 31 17.24 -22.20 -14.81
C PHE A 31 18.55 -21.67 -14.22
N VAL A 32 19.64 -21.69 -14.99
CA VAL A 32 20.96 -21.15 -14.61
C VAL A 32 20.91 -19.63 -14.49
N LEU A 33 20.30 -18.92 -15.45
CA LEU A 33 20.12 -17.47 -15.35
C LEU A 33 19.23 -17.09 -14.16
N LYS A 34 18.17 -17.84 -13.86
CA LYS A 34 17.31 -17.58 -12.70
C LYS A 34 18.06 -17.82 -11.38
N THR A 35 18.95 -18.80 -11.31
CA THR A 35 19.77 -19.06 -10.11
C THR A 35 20.94 -18.08 -9.96
N GLU A 36 21.58 -17.64 -11.06
CA GLU A 36 22.63 -16.61 -11.02
C GLU A 36 22.09 -15.19 -10.81
N ILE A 37 20.95 -14.82 -11.39
CA ILE A 37 20.29 -13.52 -11.16
C ILE A 37 19.82 -13.39 -9.71
N LEU A 38 19.46 -14.51 -9.06
CA LEU A 38 19.16 -14.53 -7.62
C LEU A 38 20.40 -14.50 -6.72
N GLN A 39 21.62 -14.73 -7.24
CA GLN A 39 22.84 -14.77 -6.44
C GLN A 39 23.83 -13.63 -6.68
N LYS A 40 23.83 -12.96 -7.85
CA LYS A 40 24.82 -11.92 -8.17
C LYS A 40 24.25 -10.86 -9.11
N SER A 41 23.53 -9.87 -8.58
CA SER A 41 23.42 -8.57 -9.27
C SER A 41 24.64 -7.72 -8.89
N PRO A 42 25.55 -7.39 -9.83
CA PRO A 42 26.74 -6.59 -9.55
C PRO A 42 26.45 -5.09 -9.30
N PHE A 43 25.18 -4.70 -9.13
CA PHE A 43 24.74 -3.36 -8.71
C PHE A 43 24.29 -3.30 -7.23
N GLN A 44 24.75 -4.26 -6.41
CA GLN A 44 24.45 -4.36 -4.97
C GLN A 44 25.56 -3.86 -4.04
N ALA A 45 26.65 -3.29 -4.58
CA ALA A 45 27.68 -2.64 -3.80
C ALA A 45 27.66 -1.12 -4.06
N ASP A 46 27.71 -0.34 -2.98
CA ASP A 46 28.04 1.10 -2.94
C ASP A 46 26.93 2.17 -2.98
N VAL A 47 25.66 1.83 -2.78
CA VAL A 47 24.88 2.69 -1.86
C VAL A 47 25.11 2.08 -0.50
N ALA A 48 26.10 2.61 0.22
CA ALA A 48 26.35 2.23 1.61
C ALA A 48 25.01 2.11 2.33
N ASP A 49 24.77 0.97 2.95
CA ASP A 49 23.50 0.57 3.55
C ASP A 49 23.14 1.48 4.74
N THR A 50 22.67 2.70 4.44
CA THR A 50 22.58 3.80 5.40
C THR A 50 21.57 3.54 6.50
N ASP A 51 20.50 2.80 6.21
CA ASP A 51 19.42 2.57 7.18
C ASP A 51 19.92 1.71 8.35
N SER A 52 20.79 0.74 8.07
CA SER A 52 21.34 -0.17 9.09
C SER A 52 22.17 0.55 10.17
N ARG A 53 22.73 1.73 9.87
CA ARG A 53 23.55 2.51 10.81
C ARG A 53 22.76 3.12 11.97
N TYR A 54 21.45 3.24 11.82
CA TYR A 54 20.53 3.75 12.85
C TYR A 54 20.06 2.65 13.81
N LEU A 55 20.43 1.41 13.55
CA LEU A 55 20.11 0.28 14.40
C LEU A 55 21.16 0.11 15.49
N TYR A 56 20.73 -0.41 16.64
CA TYR A 56 21.66 -0.73 17.71
C TYR A 56 22.65 -1.82 17.28
N ASN A 57 23.92 -1.61 17.56
CA ASN A 57 24.90 -2.70 17.56
C ASN A 57 24.75 -3.54 18.85
N ALA A 58 23.58 -4.16 19.01
CA ALA A 58 23.25 -4.94 20.20
C ALA A 58 24.05 -6.24 20.25
N ASN A 59 24.40 -6.65 21.46
CA ASN A 59 24.91 -7.99 21.72
C ASN A 59 23.74 -8.98 21.66
N VAL A 60 23.81 -9.90 20.70
CA VAL A 60 22.82 -10.96 20.52
C VAL A 60 23.49 -12.29 20.81
N ASP A 61 23.06 -12.94 21.88
CA ASP A 61 23.52 -14.27 22.26
C ASP A 61 22.47 -15.30 21.84
N ILE A 62 22.82 -16.25 20.98
CA ILE A 62 21.91 -17.29 20.48
C ILE A 62 22.22 -18.59 21.21
N ILE A 63 21.24 -19.07 21.97
CA ILE A 63 21.39 -20.20 22.89
C ILE A 63 20.63 -21.40 22.31
N THR A 64 21.30 -22.54 22.20
CA THR A 64 20.66 -23.81 21.86
C THR A 64 20.21 -24.50 23.15
N LYS A 65 18.91 -24.74 23.28
CA LYS A 65 18.32 -25.41 24.45
C LYS A 65 18.60 -26.91 24.39
N SER A 66 18.40 -27.60 25.52
CA SER A 66 18.58 -29.05 25.62
C SER A 66 17.70 -29.86 24.65
N ASN A 67 16.57 -29.31 24.22
CA ASN A 67 15.69 -29.91 23.21
C ASN A 67 16.07 -29.55 21.76
N GLY A 68 17.24 -28.95 21.53
CA GLY A 68 17.74 -28.54 20.22
C GLY A 68 17.13 -27.24 19.67
N LEU A 69 16.06 -26.71 20.27
CA LEU A 69 15.47 -25.44 19.84
C LEU A 69 16.35 -24.27 20.24
N LYS A 70 16.46 -23.29 19.34
CA LYS A 70 17.20 -22.04 19.61
C LYS A 70 16.34 -21.03 20.35
N THR A 71 17.00 -20.17 21.11
CA THR A 71 16.50 -18.91 21.67
C THR A 71 17.61 -17.86 21.63
N PHE A 72 17.35 -16.63 22.07
CA PHE A 72 18.34 -15.57 22.10
C PHE A 72 18.12 -14.53 23.20
N THR A 73 19.16 -13.85 23.66
CA THR A 73 19.01 -12.61 24.43
C THR A 73 19.51 -11.44 23.62
N VAL A 74 19.00 -10.24 23.93
CA VAL A 74 19.50 -9.01 23.32
C VAL A 74 19.88 -8.04 24.41
N ASP A 75 21.14 -7.62 24.42
CA ASP A 75 21.70 -6.66 25.37
C ASP A 75 22.30 -5.46 24.61
N TYR A 76 22.08 -4.24 25.09
CA TYR A 76 22.67 -3.02 24.54
C TYR A 76 23.06 -2.08 25.68
N GLN A 77 24.32 -1.64 25.72
CA GLN A 77 24.86 -0.72 26.73
C GLN A 77 24.52 -1.12 28.19
N GLY A 78 24.70 -2.41 28.52
CA GLY A 78 24.45 -2.93 29.87
C GLY A 78 22.97 -3.18 30.19
N ARG A 79 22.06 -2.96 29.24
CA ARG A 79 20.63 -3.22 29.39
C ARG A 79 20.18 -4.42 28.57
N ARG A 80 19.36 -5.27 29.19
CA ARG A 80 18.59 -6.33 28.51
C ARG A 80 17.38 -5.74 27.77
N LEU A 81 17.35 -5.84 26.45
CA LEU A 81 16.22 -5.46 25.59
C LEU A 81 15.24 -6.63 25.36
N ARG A 82 15.77 -7.87 25.36
CA ARG A 82 14.99 -9.10 25.19
C ARG A 82 15.51 -10.22 26.07
N GLN A 83 14.63 -10.85 26.85
CA GLN A 83 14.93 -11.95 27.75
C GLN A 83 14.49 -13.31 27.18
N ASN A 84 15.28 -14.35 27.41
CA ASN A 84 14.94 -15.74 27.08
C ASN A 84 14.30 -16.49 28.24
N TYR A 85 13.52 -17.51 27.89
CA TYR A 85 12.78 -18.37 28.80
C TYR A 85 12.95 -19.84 28.42
N SER A 86 12.99 -20.72 29.42
CA SER A 86 13.19 -22.16 29.20
C SER A 86 12.07 -22.79 28.39
N ASP A 87 10.83 -22.35 28.62
CA ASP A 87 9.60 -22.88 28.03
C ASP A 87 9.24 -22.25 26.67
N GLU A 88 10.09 -21.39 26.10
CA GLU A 88 9.67 -20.61 24.94
C GLU A 88 9.73 -21.30 23.60
N THR A 89 8.71 -21.04 22.81
CA THR A 89 8.62 -21.33 21.40
C THR A 89 8.28 -20.03 20.68
N PHE A 90 8.84 -19.86 19.49
CA PHE A 90 8.55 -18.70 18.64
C PHE A 90 7.30 -18.91 17.77
N TYR A 91 6.44 -19.85 18.16
CA TYR A 91 5.18 -20.18 17.51
C TYR A 91 4.16 -20.73 18.53
N ALA A 92 2.89 -20.71 18.17
CA ALA A 92 1.84 -21.48 18.84
C ALA A 92 1.11 -22.35 17.80
N ASP A 93 1.16 -23.67 18.00
CA ASP A 93 0.51 -24.62 17.11
C ASP A 93 -1.01 -24.59 17.29
N ARG A 94 -1.72 -24.36 16.18
CA ARG A 94 -3.19 -24.32 16.11
C ARG A 94 -3.80 -25.55 15.44
N SER A 95 -2.97 -26.49 15.02
CA SER A 95 -3.36 -27.74 14.36
C SER A 95 -3.57 -28.91 15.32
N GLY A 96 -3.17 -28.75 16.60
CA GLY A 96 -3.21 -29.83 17.60
C GLY A 96 -2.11 -30.87 17.45
N GLY A 97 -0.91 -30.47 16.99
CA GLY A 97 0.25 -31.33 16.79
C GLY A 97 0.39 -31.90 15.38
N ASN A 98 -0.48 -31.48 14.45
CA ASN A 98 -0.56 -32.04 13.09
C ASN A 98 0.31 -31.30 12.07
N VAL A 99 0.81 -30.11 12.37
CA VAL A 99 1.85 -29.44 11.56
C VAL A 99 3.21 -29.56 12.24
N VAL A 100 4.23 -29.81 11.42
CA VAL A 100 5.62 -29.76 11.84
C VAL A 100 6.11 -28.33 11.64
N ILE A 101 6.53 -27.69 12.72
CA ILE A 101 7.01 -26.30 12.72
C ILE A 101 8.45 -26.31 13.20
N THR A 102 9.36 -25.90 12.34
CA THR A 102 10.77 -25.69 12.69
C THR A 102 11.10 -24.21 12.53
N TYR A 103 12.13 -23.77 13.26
CA TYR A 103 12.65 -22.42 13.07
C TYR A 103 14.15 -22.36 13.31
N ASP A 104 14.81 -21.44 12.62
CA ASP A 104 16.19 -21.05 12.87
C ASP A 104 16.27 -19.58 13.28
N ILE A 105 17.26 -19.25 14.10
CA ILE A 105 17.51 -17.88 14.56
C ILE A 105 18.88 -17.46 14.05
N VAL A 106 18.89 -16.38 13.27
CA VAL A 106 20.08 -15.84 12.63
C VAL A 106 20.34 -14.45 13.18
N ARG A 107 21.54 -14.24 13.72
CA ARG A 107 21.98 -12.92 14.18
C ARG A 107 22.07 -11.97 12.99
N GLN A 108 21.58 -10.75 13.18
CA GLN A 108 21.63 -9.68 12.19
C GLN A 108 22.02 -8.36 12.86
N ILE A 109 22.42 -7.37 12.06
CA ILE A 109 22.62 -6.00 12.56
C ILE A 109 21.29 -5.51 13.17
N GLY A 110 21.34 -4.95 14.37
CA GLY A 110 20.13 -4.48 15.06
C GLY A 110 19.28 -5.54 15.74
N GLY A 111 19.56 -6.85 15.60
CA GLY A 111 18.72 -7.89 16.21
C GLY A 111 18.85 -9.27 15.57
N VAL A 112 17.71 -9.88 15.23
CA VAL A 112 17.65 -11.26 14.69
C VAL A 112 16.64 -11.42 13.57
N ASP A 113 16.87 -12.41 12.72
CA ASP A 113 15.82 -12.99 11.89
C ASP A 113 15.46 -14.37 12.45
N VAL A 114 14.15 -14.64 12.57
CA VAL A 114 13.61 -15.97 12.86
C VAL A 114 12.98 -16.50 11.59
N VAL A 115 13.55 -17.57 11.04
CA VAL A 115 13.10 -18.21 9.80
C VAL A 115 12.31 -19.46 10.15
N TYR A 116 11.05 -19.51 9.78
CA TYR A 116 10.12 -20.59 10.08
C TYR A 116 9.90 -21.46 8.85
N THR A 117 9.81 -22.78 9.06
CA THR A 117 9.29 -23.72 8.07
C THR A 117 8.07 -24.42 8.68
N VAL A 118 6.93 -24.31 8.00
CA VAL A 118 5.66 -24.92 8.40
C VAL A 118 5.33 -26.00 7.38
N ARG A 119 5.29 -27.26 7.80
CA ARG A 119 4.97 -28.40 6.94
C ARG A 119 3.78 -29.17 7.47
N ASN A 120 2.86 -29.54 6.59
CA ASN A 120 1.76 -30.44 6.92
C ASN A 120 2.07 -31.87 6.41
N PRO A 121 2.55 -32.79 7.27
CA PRO A 121 2.80 -34.18 6.88
C PRO A 121 1.53 -35.03 6.77
N THR A 122 0.36 -34.51 7.16
CA THR A 122 -0.89 -35.28 7.20
C THR A 122 -1.57 -35.33 5.83
N GLN A 123 -2.67 -36.08 5.74
CA GLN A 123 -3.50 -36.20 4.53
C GLN A 123 -4.68 -35.22 4.50
N SER A 124 -4.86 -34.40 5.53
CA SER A 124 -5.93 -33.40 5.59
C SER A 124 -5.36 -31.99 5.77
N PRO A 125 -6.02 -30.95 5.25
CA PRO A 125 -5.59 -29.57 5.49
C PRO A 125 -5.52 -29.26 6.99
N GLN A 126 -4.45 -28.58 7.41
CA GLN A 126 -4.23 -28.21 8.81
C GLN A 126 -4.23 -26.70 8.99
N ARG A 127 -4.67 -26.21 10.15
CA ARG A 127 -4.68 -24.76 10.42
C ARG A 127 -3.26 -24.21 10.50
N MET A 128 -3.06 -23.03 9.92
CA MET A 128 -1.83 -22.26 10.07
C MET A 128 -1.51 -21.98 11.56
N PRO A 129 -0.25 -22.16 12.00
CA PRO A 129 0.16 -21.78 13.33
C PRO A 129 0.22 -20.25 13.48
N GLU A 130 0.30 -19.81 14.73
CA GLU A 130 0.71 -18.45 15.04
C GLU A 130 2.24 -18.38 15.11
N LEU A 131 2.83 -17.32 14.56
CA LEU A 131 4.26 -17.02 14.63
C LEU A 131 4.47 -15.81 15.54
N LYS A 132 5.49 -15.84 16.39
CA LYS A 132 5.68 -14.79 17.41
C LYS A 132 7.12 -14.65 17.89
N ILE A 133 7.43 -13.47 18.42
CA ILE A 133 8.64 -13.22 19.18
C ILE A 133 8.26 -12.67 20.55
N ASP A 134 8.54 -13.45 21.59
CA ASP A 134 8.22 -13.12 22.99
C ASP A 134 9.45 -12.54 23.71
N GLY A 135 9.21 -11.93 24.88
CA GLY A 135 10.27 -11.59 25.85
C GLY A 135 10.88 -10.20 25.68
N ILE A 136 10.24 -9.30 24.93
CA ILE A 136 10.71 -7.92 24.73
C ILE A 136 10.44 -7.10 26.01
N LEU A 137 11.42 -6.30 26.44
CA LEU A 137 11.43 -5.57 27.71
C LEU A 137 11.30 -4.04 27.54
N ASN A 138 10.33 -3.58 26.75
CA ASN A 138 9.92 -2.17 26.79
C ASN A 138 9.33 -1.86 28.18
N THR A 139 9.72 -0.73 28.76
CA THR A 139 9.86 -0.51 30.20
C THR A 139 8.68 -0.94 31.07
N ASN A 140 9.01 -1.64 32.16
CA ASN A 140 8.07 -2.05 33.20
C ASN A 140 8.30 -1.40 34.57
N ASN A 141 9.38 -0.62 34.73
CA ASN A 141 9.89 -0.23 36.06
C ASN A 141 10.17 1.27 36.28
N GLN A 142 10.09 2.13 35.25
CA GLN A 142 10.48 3.56 35.39
C GLN A 142 9.34 4.58 35.23
N GLY A 143 8.07 4.14 35.12
CA GLY A 143 6.93 5.03 34.94
C GLY A 143 6.86 5.58 33.52
N GLY A 144 5.90 5.07 32.74
CA GLY A 144 5.68 5.45 31.35
C GLY A 144 4.88 4.38 30.65
N ASN A 145 3.83 4.78 29.93
CA ASN A 145 3.09 3.88 29.07
C ASN A 145 3.88 3.73 27.76
N PRO A 146 4.22 2.51 27.32
CA PRO A 146 4.81 2.33 26.00
C PRO A 146 3.81 2.78 24.93
N GLU A 147 4.33 3.06 23.74
CA GLU A 147 3.53 3.43 22.59
C GLU A 147 3.60 2.32 21.55
N TYR A 148 2.48 2.05 20.86
CA TYR A 148 2.45 1.13 19.72
C TYR A 148 2.16 1.92 18.45
N TYR A 149 2.86 1.59 17.38
CA TYR A 149 2.58 2.20 16.07
C TYR A 149 1.38 1.50 15.44
N LYS A 150 0.34 2.28 15.13
CA LYS A 150 -0.86 1.79 14.47
C LYS A 150 -0.71 1.99 12.96
N ALA A 151 -0.23 0.97 12.24
CA ALA A 151 -0.06 1.09 10.78
C ALA A 151 -1.39 1.06 9.99
N LYS A 152 -2.53 0.94 10.69
CA LYS A 152 -3.87 1.10 10.10
C LYS A 152 -4.21 2.58 10.02
N ASN A 153 -4.60 3.03 8.82
CA ASN A 153 -5.05 4.40 8.55
C ASN A 153 -4.03 5.48 8.96
N SER A 154 -2.74 5.14 8.95
CA SER A 154 -1.65 6.08 9.22
C SER A 154 -1.80 6.84 10.55
N ALA A 155 -2.37 6.19 11.57
CA ALA A 155 -2.77 6.83 12.83
C ALA A 155 -1.60 7.04 13.83
N GLY A 156 -0.35 6.92 13.36
CA GLY A 156 0.86 7.18 14.14
C GLY A 156 1.04 6.27 15.37
N PHE A 157 1.81 6.75 16.33
CA PHE A 157 1.97 6.11 17.64
C PHE A 157 0.78 6.39 18.55
N GLN A 158 0.34 5.37 19.26
CA GLN A 158 -0.71 5.47 20.27
C GLN A 158 -0.17 5.04 21.63
N ILE A 159 -0.40 5.87 22.64
CA ILE A 159 -0.07 5.57 24.03
C ILE A 159 -0.89 4.36 24.47
N MET A 160 -0.22 3.32 24.97
CA MET A 160 -0.87 2.14 25.54
C MET A 160 -1.21 2.42 27.00
N ASP A 161 -2.45 2.80 27.28
CA ASP A 161 -2.91 2.96 28.66
C ASP A 161 -2.98 1.60 29.39
N LEU A 162 -1.88 1.20 30.02
CA LEU A 162 -1.78 -0.06 30.74
C LEU A 162 -2.65 -0.07 32.00
N ALA A 163 -3.03 1.09 32.55
CA ALA A 163 -3.91 1.19 33.70
C ALA A 163 -5.35 0.72 33.38
N SER A 164 -5.75 0.77 32.11
CA SER A 164 -7.02 0.21 31.63
C SER A 164 -7.08 -1.33 31.70
N GLY A 165 -5.97 -2.01 31.99
CA GLY A 165 -5.85 -3.47 31.93
C GLY A 165 -5.79 -4.03 30.51
N ARG A 166 -5.81 -3.17 29.48
CA ARG A 166 -5.65 -3.60 28.09
C ARG A 166 -4.21 -4.02 27.82
N VAL A 167 -4.03 -5.29 27.49
CA VAL A 167 -2.72 -5.90 27.24
C VAL A 167 -2.59 -6.52 25.85
N ASN A 168 -3.61 -6.34 25.01
CA ASN A 168 -3.62 -6.79 23.62
C ASN A 168 -4.00 -5.63 22.70
N PHE A 169 -3.13 -5.36 21.74
CA PHE A 169 -3.27 -4.31 20.74
C PHE A 169 -3.28 -4.98 19.38
N ILE A 170 -4.44 -4.92 18.73
CA ILE A 170 -4.71 -5.56 17.44
C ILE A 170 -4.82 -4.45 16.42
N ASP A 171 -4.12 -4.61 15.31
CA ASP A 171 -4.14 -3.64 14.22
C ASP A 171 -5.22 -3.99 13.19
N SER A 172 -4.94 -4.95 12.31
CA SER A 172 -5.89 -5.61 11.40
C SER A 172 -5.15 -6.73 10.64
N TYR A 173 -5.76 -7.23 9.58
CA TYR A 173 -5.24 -8.20 8.63
C TYR A 173 -4.50 -7.50 7.48
N TYR A 174 -3.22 -7.80 7.32
CA TYR A 174 -2.45 -7.47 6.12
C TYR A 174 -2.62 -8.57 5.06
N PRO A 175 -2.72 -8.26 3.75
CA PRO A 175 -2.77 -6.93 3.15
C PRO A 175 -4.19 -6.37 2.97
N SER A 176 -5.22 -6.95 3.58
CA SER A 176 -6.61 -6.54 3.30
C SER A 176 -6.92 -5.11 3.72
N ASN A 177 -6.63 -4.76 4.99
CA ASN A 177 -7.02 -3.49 5.62
C ASN A 177 -5.88 -2.84 6.44
N TYR A 178 -4.65 -3.23 6.16
CA TYR A 178 -3.46 -2.82 6.89
C TYR A 178 -2.33 -2.49 5.91
N TYR A 179 -1.58 -1.41 6.17
CA TYR A 179 -0.60 -0.91 5.18
C TYR A 179 0.56 -1.89 5.00
N SER A 180 1.16 -2.38 6.07
CA SER A 180 2.35 -3.25 6.01
C SER A 180 2.36 -4.22 7.17
N PRO A 181 2.86 -5.47 7.07
CA PRO A 181 2.72 -6.47 8.12
C PRO A 181 3.82 -6.31 9.18
N VAL A 182 3.75 -5.20 9.91
CA VAL A 182 4.74 -4.78 10.90
C VAL A 182 4.11 -4.68 12.31
N VAL A 183 4.95 -4.80 13.33
CA VAL A 183 4.61 -4.53 14.74
C VAL A 183 5.73 -3.70 15.33
N ILE A 184 5.42 -2.52 15.83
CA ILE A 184 6.40 -1.58 16.36
C ILE A 184 5.91 -1.07 17.72
N MET A 185 6.81 -1.10 18.69
CA MET A 185 6.59 -0.60 20.02
C MET A 185 7.78 0.25 20.43
N ARG A 186 7.52 1.38 21.07
CA ARG A 186 8.57 2.23 21.64
C ARG A 186 8.25 2.63 23.06
N ASP A 187 9.30 2.96 23.79
CA ASP A 187 9.23 3.76 25.01
C ASP A 187 10.24 4.90 24.91
N LYS A 188 10.46 5.63 26.01
CA LYS A 188 11.42 6.74 26.08
C LYS A 188 12.88 6.32 25.84
N GLU A 189 13.19 5.02 25.88
CA GLU A 189 14.55 4.51 25.91
C GLU A 189 14.91 3.78 24.61
N PHE A 190 14.00 3.00 24.03
CA PHE A 190 14.25 2.31 22.76
C PHE A 190 12.97 1.94 21.99
N VAL A 191 13.16 1.60 20.71
CA VAL A 191 12.14 0.97 19.85
C VAL A 191 12.49 -0.49 19.63
N SER A 192 11.45 -1.34 19.64
CA SER A 192 11.49 -2.65 19.00
C SER A 192 10.52 -2.67 17.83
N GLY A 193 11.02 -3.03 16.65
CA GLY A 193 10.20 -3.17 15.45
C GLY A 193 10.41 -4.53 14.83
N SER A 194 9.32 -5.14 14.38
CA SER A 194 9.35 -6.40 13.66
C SER A 194 8.48 -6.38 12.43
N SER A 195 8.81 -7.25 11.47
CA SER A 195 8.04 -7.47 10.25
C SER A 195 7.99 -8.96 9.93
N ILE A 196 6.91 -9.42 9.31
CA ILE A 196 6.85 -10.74 8.67
C ILE A 196 7.04 -10.62 7.16
N GLN A 197 7.85 -11.50 6.59
CA GLN A 197 8.19 -11.56 5.19
C GLN A 197 7.72 -12.92 4.65
N TYR A 198 6.83 -12.88 3.66
CA TYR A 198 6.28 -14.07 2.99
C TYR A 198 5.74 -13.71 1.60
N PRO A 199 5.87 -14.60 0.60
CA PRO A 199 5.46 -14.31 -0.77
C PRO A 199 3.92 -14.28 -0.88
N TYR A 200 3.32 -13.12 -0.62
CA TYR A 200 1.87 -12.96 -0.53
C TYR A 200 1.12 -13.50 -1.76
N PHE A 201 1.63 -13.29 -2.97
CA PHE A 201 0.94 -13.74 -4.19
C PHE A 201 0.93 -15.26 -4.37
N ASP A 202 1.93 -15.95 -3.80
CA ASP A 202 2.00 -17.41 -3.81
C ASP A 202 1.08 -17.98 -2.73
N TYR A 203 1.15 -17.43 -1.52
CA TYR A 203 0.43 -17.98 -0.36
C TYR A 203 -1.03 -17.52 -0.31
N LYS A 204 -1.33 -16.30 -0.75
CA LYS A 204 -2.64 -15.64 -0.70
C LYS A 204 -3.25 -15.67 0.70
N GLN A 205 -2.42 -15.50 1.72
CA GLN A 205 -2.81 -15.47 3.12
C GLN A 205 -2.79 -14.04 3.63
N ASN A 206 -3.89 -13.66 4.28
CA ASN A 206 -3.91 -12.47 5.12
C ASN A 206 -3.38 -12.85 6.53
N VAL A 207 -2.67 -11.95 7.20
CA VAL A 207 -2.11 -12.16 8.54
C VAL A 207 -2.50 -11.03 9.48
N MET A 208 -2.96 -11.37 10.69
CA MET A 208 -3.21 -10.39 11.74
C MET A 208 -1.93 -10.09 12.50
N THR A 209 -1.57 -8.81 12.58
CA THR A 209 -0.50 -8.32 13.46
C THR A 209 -1.05 -7.96 14.83
N THR A 210 -0.32 -8.33 15.89
CA THR A 210 -0.75 -8.08 17.27
C THR A 210 0.45 -7.84 18.16
N LEU A 211 0.34 -6.82 19.02
CA LEU A 211 1.23 -6.61 20.15
C LEU A 211 0.53 -7.07 21.44
N SER A 212 1.19 -7.88 22.25
CA SER A 212 0.59 -8.49 23.45
C SER A 212 1.56 -8.49 24.62
N MET A 213 1.11 -8.03 25.79
CA MET A 213 1.87 -8.12 27.05
C MET A 213 1.41 -9.33 27.86
N ASN A 214 2.37 -10.09 28.39
CA ASN A 214 2.06 -11.13 29.36
C ASN A 214 1.80 -10.51 30.74
N ASN A 215 0.53 -10.45 31.14
CA ASN A 215 0.13 -9.86 32.42
C ASN A 215 -0.09 -10.88 33.55
N ASN A 216 0.34 -12.13 33.37
CA ASN A 216 0.21 -13.13 34.42
C ASN A 216 1.37 -12.98 35.40
N ALA A 217 1.09 -12.51 36.62
CA ALA A 217 2.10 -12.30 37.67
C ALA A 217 2.87 -13.58 38.06
N ASN A 218 2.29 -14.76 37.82
CA ASN A 218 2.94 -16.06 38.07
C ASN A 218 3.77 -16.55 36.89
N SER A 219 3.71 -15.87 35.74
CA SER A 219 4.50 -16.21 34.57
C SER A 219 5.93 -15.69 34.76
N PRO A 220 6.97 -16.48 34.41
CA PRO A 220 8.33 -15.95 34.34
C PRO A 220 8.45 -14.79 33.32
N ARG A 221 7.47 -14.68 32.42
CA ARG A 221 7.38 -13.66 31.38
C ARG A 221 6.57 -12.44 31.80
N TYR A 222 6.23 -12.32 33.09
CA TYR A 222 5.40 -11.22 33.58
C TYR A 222 5.93 -9.87 33.09
N LYS A 223 5.01 -9.09 32.52
CA LYS A 223 5.21 -7.80 31.87
C LYS A 223 6.09 -7.80 30.61
N THR A 224 6.42 -8.94 30.03
CA THR A 224 7.12 -8.93 28.72
C THR A 224 6.16 -8.82 27.56
N TRP A 225 6.66 -8.23 26.47
CA TRP A 225 5.92 -8.02 25.24
C TRP A 225 6.20 -9.09 24.20
N SER A 226 5.19 -9.33 23.38
CA SER A 226 5.19 -10.32 22.30
C SER A 226 4.72 -9.67 21.00
N HIS A 227 5.55 -9.73 19.97
CA HIS A 227 5.18 -9.37 18.60
C HIS A 227 4.63 -10.61 17.93
N ARG A 228 3.34 -10.58 17.52
CA ARG A 228 2.59 -11.75 17.11
C ARG A 228 2.02 -11.57 15.71
N TYR A 229 2.10 -12.64 14.93
CA TYR A 229 1.54 -12.78 13.58
C TYR A 229 0.65 -14.02 13.59
N ARG A 230 -0.66 -13.79 13.62
CA ARG A 230 -1.64 -14.83 13.96
C ARG A 230 -2.86 -14.75 13.05
N GLU A 231 -3.78 -15.70 13.24
CA GLU A 231 -5.06 -15.73 12.52
C GLU A 231 -4.84 -15.58 11.01
N PHE A 232 -3.97 -16.42 10.45
CA PHE A 232 -3.81 -16.45 9.00
C PHE A 232 -5.15 -16.85 8.40
N ASN A 233 -5.65 -16.06 7.46
CA ASN A 233 -6.92 -16.28 6.77
C ASN A 233 -6.69 -16.31 5.26
N ASP A 234 -7.49 -17.06 4.53
CA ASP A 234 -7.44 -17.01 3.07
C ASP A 234 -7.81 -15.61 2.58
N ALA A 235 -7.17 -15.18 1.49
CA ALA A 235 -7.45 -13.90 0.85
C ALA A 235 -8.88 -13.89 0.27
N THR A 236 -9.82 -13.41 1.08
CA THR A 236 -11.22 -13.18 0.69
C THR A 236 -11.54 -11.69 0.63
N LEU A 237 -12.80 -11.37 0.33
CA LEU A 237 -13.33 -10.02 0.30
C LEU A 237 -13.36 -9.35 1.69
N PHE A 238 -13.38 -10.13 2.77
CA PHE A 238 -13.63 -9.65 4.13
C PHE A 238 -12.43 -9.94 5.05
N GLU A 239 -12.24 -9.12 6.09
CA GLU A 239 -11.16 -9.28 7.08
C GLU A 239 -11.18 -10.67 7.74
N SER A 240 -12.37 -11.21 7.99
CA SER A 240 -12.60 -12.51 8.61
C SER A 240 -12.84 -13.62 7.59
N GLY A 241 -11.92 -13.79 6.63
CA GLY A 241 -11.94 -14.97 5.76
C GLY A 241 -11.88 -16.28 6.55
N PRO A 242 -12.12 -17.44 5.92
CA PRO A 242 -11.85 -18.72 6.55
C PRO A 242 -10.36 -18.77 6.94
N ASN A 243 -10.05 -19.48 8.03
CA ASN A 243 -8.67 -19.69 8.45
C ASN A 243 -7.87 -20.28 7.28
N ALA A 244 -6.70 -19.74 7.03
CA ALA A 244 -5.75 -20.28 6.08
C ALA A 244 -5.32 -21.67 6.54
N MET A 245 -5.27 -22.58 5.58
CA MET A 245 -4.91 -23.96 5.79
C MET A 245 -3.59 -24.26 5.08
N VAL A 246 -2.77 -25.10 5.71
CA VAL A 246 -1.62 -25.77 5.09
C VAL A 246 -2.14 -27.07 4.48
N ASN A 247 -2.07 -27.20 3.17
CA ASN A 247 -2.55 -28.37 2.44
C ASN A 247 -1.69 -29.62 2.72
N PRO A 248 -2.22 -30.84 2.50
CA PRO A 248 -1.44 -32.08 2.64
C PRO A 248 -0.13 -32.04 1.85
N GLY A 249 0.99 -32.26 2.53
CA GLY A 249 2.33 -32.23 1.93
C GLY A 249 2.89 -30.84 1.64
N GLU A 250 2.13 -29.77 1.87
CA GLU A 250 2.59 -28.40 1.64
C GLU A 250 3.62 -27.98 2.69
N GLU A 251 4.58 -27.19 2.23
CA GLU A 251 5.64 -26.59 3.04
C GLU A 251 5.71 -25.08 2.74
N LEU A 252 5.61 -24.27 3.79
CA LEU A 252 5.60 -22.81 3.72
C LEU A 252 6.76 -22.24 4.55
N THR A 253 7.38 -21.17 4.06
CA THR A 253 8.50 -20.50 4.73
C THR A 253 8.13 -19.05 5.04
N TYR A 254 8.38 -18.64 6.29
CA TYR A 254 8.17 -17.28 6.75
C TYR A 254 9.45 -16.78 7.39
N LYS A 255 9.71 -15.48 7.32
CA LYS A 255 10.76 -14.85 8.10
C LYS A 255 10.18 -13.71 8.92
N ILE A 256 10.46 -13.70 10.23
CA ILE A 256 10.21 -12.54 11.08
C ILE A 256 11.55 -11.89 11.39
N SER A 257 11.70 -10.63 11.01
CA SER A 257 12.86 -9.81 11.41
C SER A 257 12.49 -8.96 12.60
N LEU A 258 13.30 -8.99 13.66
CA LEU A 258 13.19 -8.10 14.83
C LEU A 258 14.43 -7.22 14.91
N ARG A 259 14.24 -5.91 15.05
CA ARG A 259 15.30 -4.91 15.18
C ARG A 259 15.04 -3.95 16.32
N PHE A 260 16.12 -3.39 16.85
CA PHE A 260 16.12 -2.40 17.92
C PHE A 260 16.87 -1.13 17.50
N SER A 261 16.37 0.02 17.93
CA SER A 261 16.95 1.35 17.65
C SER A 261 16.62 2.33 18.77
N GLU A 262 17.18 3.54 18.66
CA GLU A 262 16.70 4.69 19.43
C GLU A 262 15.24 5.04 19.08
N PRO A 263 14.48 5.66 20.01
CA PRO A 263 13.08 6.08 19.79
C PRO A 263 12.85 6.87 18.51
N ARG A 264 13.69 7.87 18.24
CA ARG A 264 13.63 8.71 17.02
C ARG A 264 13.90 7.95 15.72
N ASN A 265 14.60 6.82 15.79
CA ASN A 265 15.02 6.02 14.65
C ASN A 265 14.07 4.84 14.37
N TRP A 266 12.86 4.87 14.93
CA TRP A 266 11.92 3.75 14.93
C TRP A 266 11.68 3.15 13.54
N ILE A 267 11.60 3.99 12.50
CA ILE A 267 11.27 3.54 11.14
C ILE A 267 12.35 2.62 10.57
N PHE A 268 13.61 2.82 10.95
CA PHE A 268 14.74 2.02 10.48
C PHE A 268 14.73 0.59 11.04
N THR A 269 13.97 0.31 12.12
CA THR A 269 13.73 -1.07 12.57
C THR A 269 13.07 -1.94 11.49
N LEU A 270 12.41 -1.31 10.51
CA LEU A 270 11.77 -1.98 9.37
C LEU A 270 12.69 -2.14 8.15
N TYR A 271 13.96 -1.74 8.24
CA TYR A 271 14.93 -1.89 7.17
C TYR A 271 14.97 -3.29 6.52
N PRO A 272 14.93 -4.42 7.26
CA PRO A 272 14.86 -5.74 6.64
C PRO A 272 13.62 -5.94 5.77
N TYR A 273 12.49 -5.39 6.21
CA TYR A 273 11.24 -5.44 5.45
C TYR A 273 11.32 -4.58 4.20
N LYS A 274 11.86 -3.35 4.30
CA LYS A 274 12.06 -2.48 3.14
C LYS A 274 12.87 -3.19 2.06
N ARG A 275 13.98 -3.84 2.42
CA ARG A 275 14.78 -4.63 1.46
C ARG A 275 14.04 -5.81 0.89
N TYR A 276 13.29 -6.54 1.72
CA TYR A 276 12.47 -7.65 1.25
C TYR A 276 11.41 -7.17 0.25
N PHE A 277 10.68 -6.13 0.63
CA PHE A 277 9.65 -5.49 -0.17
C PHE A 277 10.21 -4.96 -1.50
N GLU A 278 11.35 -4.27 -1.47
CA GLU A 278 12.07 -3.83 -2.67
C GLU A 278 12.55 -5.01 -3.51
N SER A 279 13.04 -6.10 -2.92
CA SER A 279 13.50 -7.26 -3.69
C SER A 279 12.37 -7.96 -4.47
N LEU A 280 11.14 -7.90 -3.97
CA LEU A 280 9.97 -8.52 -4.62
C LEU A 280 9.20 -7.55 -5.51
N TYR A 281 9.17 -6.27 -5.14
CA TYR A 281 8.27 -5.28 -5.73
C TYR A 281 8.99 -4.02 -6.25
N GLY A 282 10.31 -3.91 -6.02
CA GLY A 282 11.12 -2.71 -6.25
C GLY A 282 12.26 -2.93 -7.23
N ARG A 283 12.01 -2.66 -8.52
CA ARG A 283 12.93 -2.01 -9.48
C ARG A 283 12.29 -1.96 -10.87
N ASP A 284 11.45 -2.93 -11.21
CA ASP A 284 10.79 -3.01 -12.52
C ASP A 284 9.34 -2.53 -12.53
N SER A 285 8.83 -1.97 -11.43
CA SER A 285 7.43 -1.62 -11.42
C SER A 285 7.10 -0.37 -12.21
N GLY A 286 8.07 0.42 -12.75
CA GLY A 286 7.96 1.46 -13.80
C GLY A 286 6.77 2.44 -13.83
N ASN A 287 5.84 2.32 -12.89
CA ASN A 287 4.42 2.54 -13.15
C ASN A 287 3.75 3.23 -11.95
N VAL A 288 4.46 3.49 -10.85
CA VAL A 288 3.96 4.46 -9.86
C VAL A 288 4.31 5.82 -10.41
N ASN A 289 3.30 6.66 -10.63
CA ASN A 289 3.51 8.04 -11.01
C ASN A 289 4.49 8.67 -10.01
N ASN A 290 5.55 9.30 -10.54
CA ASN A 290 6.46 10.09 -9.74
C ASN A 290 5.64 11.03 -8.85
N ARG A 291 6.07 11.18 -7.60
CA ARG A 291 5.44 12.05 -6.62
C ARG A 291 5.15 13.42 -7.24
N ASN A 292 3.87 13.70 -7.46
CA ASN A 292 3.42 14.94 -8.10
C ASN A 292 2.54 15.72 -7.11
N LEU A 293 3.17 16.65 -6.41
CA LEU A 293 2.55 17.46 -5.36
C LEU A 293 1.62 18.56 -5.89
N VAL A 294 1.47 18.70 -7.21
CA VAL A 294 0.58 19.71 -7.80
C VAL A 294 -0.87 19.39 -7.42
N PRO A 295 -1.58 20.32 -6.74
CA PRO A 295 -2.97 20.12 -6.35
C PRO A 295 -3.87 19.72 -7.53
N ILE A 296 -4.86 18.88 -7.26
CA ILE A 296 -5.86 18.46 -8.24
C ILE A 296 -7.18 19.15 -7.92
N ARG A 297 -7.71 19.93 -8.86
CA ARG A 297 -9.03 20.51 -8.69
C ARG A 297 -10.12 19.47 -8.92
N GLY A 298 -10.92 19.20 -7.91
CA GLY A 298 -12.04 18.28 -8.03
C GLY A 298 -13.37 18.95 -8.34
N VAL A 299 -14.17 18.32 -9.20
CA VAL A 299 -15.55 18.73 -9.48
C VAL A 299 -16.46 17.51 -9.56
N GLN A 300 -17.63 17.59 -8.92
CA GLN A 300 -18.65 16.55 -9.03
C GLN A 300 -19.77 16.97 -9.98
N ILE A 301 -20.06 16.11 -10.97
CA ILE A 301 -21.00 16.40 -12.06
C ILE A 301 -22.39 15.86 -11.78
N GLY A 302 -22.49 14.66 -11.21
CA GLY A 302 -23.76 14.04 -10.78
C GLY A 302 -23.97 14.13 -9.27
N ASP A 303 -25.22 14.06 -8.81
CA ASP A 303 -25.59 13.95 -7.40
C ASP A 303 -26.88 13.12 -7.28
N GLY A 304 -26.83 12.05 -6.46
CA GLY A 304 -27.98 11.19 -6.20
C GLY A 304 -29.18 11.90 -5.56
N LEU A 305 -28.97 13.08 -4.96
CA LEU A 305 -30.06 13.90 -4.42
C LEU A 305 -30.87 14.60 -5.51
N LEU A 306 -30.33 14.75 -6.71
CA LEU A 306 -30.96 15.43 -7.83
C LEU A 306 -31.62 14.47 -8.83
N VAL A 307 -31.58 13.16 -8.56
CA VAL A 307 -32.21 12.16 -9.42
C VAL A 307 -33.73 12.29 -9.36
N GLY A 308 -34.38 12.39 -10.51
CA GLY A 308 -35.83 12.47 -10.66
C GLY A 308 -36.27 12.42 -12.13
N PRO A 309 -37.58 12.51 -12.42
CA PRO A 309 -38.10 12.32 -13.79
C PRO A 309 -37.47 13.25 -14.84
N GLU A 310 -37.21 14.51 -14.48
CA GLU A 310 -36.58 15.52 -15.35
C GLU A 310 -35.04 15.50 -15.31
N ASN A 311 -34.47 14.67 -14.45
CA ASN A 311 -33.03 14.53 -14.24
C ASN A 311 -32.70 13.08 -13.83
N PRO A 312 -32.93 12.09 -14.70
CA PRO A 312 -32.87 10.67 -14.32
C PRO A 312 -31.47 10.20 -13.91
N ARG A 313 -30.45 11.07 -14.08
CA ARG A 313 -29.05 10.80 -13.72
C ARG A 313 -28.50 11.78 -12.69
N GLY A 314 -29.33 12.67 -12.17
CA GLY A 314 -28.94 13.60 -11.11
C GLY A 314 -27.84 14.59 -11.50
N TYR A 315 -27.72 14.98 -12.78
CA TYR A 315 -26.71 15.96 -13.18
C TYR A 315 -26.94 17.31 -12.50
N ARG A 316 -25.87 17.89 -11.93
CA ARG A 316 -25.91 19.16 -11.22
C ARG A 316 -26.04 20.34 -12.18
N TRP A 317 -26.73 21.37 -11.72
CA TRP A 317 -26.59 22.71 -12.28
C TRP A 317 -25.29 23.30 -11.75
N ILE A 318 -24.29 23.40 -12.62
CA ILE A 318 -22.96 23.85 -12.21
C ILE A 318 -22.96 25.38 -12.05
N THR A 319 -23.51 26.09 -13.03
CA THR A 319 -23.95 27.49 -12.89
C THR A 319 -25.19 27.72 -13.76
N ASN A 320 -25.89 28.83 -13.53
CA ASN A 320 -27.01 29.27 -14.40
C ASN A 320 -26.58 29.47 -15.86
N GLN A 321 -25.30 29.73 -16.12
CA GLN A 321 -24.76 30.03 -17.44
C GLN A 321 -24.39 28.77 -18.24
N TYR A 322 -23.85 27.73 -17.60
CA TYR A 322 -23.33 26.54 -18.28
C TYR A 322 -24.31 25.36 -18.27
N GLY A 323 -25.28 25.37 -17.37
CA GLY A 323 -26.38 24.41 -17.33
C GLY A 323 -25.99 23.00 -16.88
N ARG A 324 -26.89 22.05 -17.13
CA ARG A 324 -26.62 20.60 -16.95
C ARG A 324 -26.05 20.00 -18.23
N ILE A 325 -25.07 19.11 -18.09
CA ILE A 325 -24.38 18.48 -19.22
C ILE A 325 -25.27 17.56 -20.06
N ASP A 326 -26.35 17.01 -19.52
CA ASP A 326 -27.30 16.22 -20.30
C ASP A 326 -28.25 17.05 -21.16
N ILE A 327 -28.37 18.34 -20.87
CA ILE A 327 -29.14 19.29 -21.68
C ILE A 327 -28.23 20.02 -22.67
N LYS A 328 -27.00 20.38 -22.26
CA LYS A 328 -26.10 21.25 -23.03
C LYS A 328 -24.85 20.56 -23.59
N GLY A 329 -24.61 19.30 -23.24
CA GLY A 329 -23.38 18.58 -23.54
C GLY A 329 -22.20 19.06 -22.69
N TRP A 330 -21.02 18.50 -22.96
CA TRP A 330 -19.77 18.84 -22.26
C TRP A 330 -19.18 20.20 -22.67
N GLY A 331 -19.45 20.69 -23.88
CA GLY A 331 -18.78 21.87 -24.46
C GLY A 331 -18.80 23.11 -23.54
N PRO A 332 -19.99 23.65 -23.20
CA PRO A 332 -20.09 24.82 -22.33
C PRO A 332 -19.44 24.62 -20.96
N PHE A 333 -19.58 23.44 -20.35
CA PHE A 333 -18.95 23.13 -19.08
C PHE A 333 -17.43 23.10 -19.21
N THR A 334 -16.88 22.41 -20.22
CA THR A 334 -15.44 22.27 -20.42
C THR A 334 -14.78 23.62 -20.66
N ASP A 335 -15.38 24.48 -21.51
CA ASP A 335 -14.82 25.80 -21.82
C ASP A 335 -14.74 26.67 -20.56
N TRP A 336 -15.81 26.69 -19.76
CA TRP A 336 -15.80 27.38 -18.47
C TRP A 336 -14.79 26.79 -17.49
N PHE A 337 -14.83 25.48 -17.30
CA PHE A 337 -14.03 24.83 -16.27
C PHE A 337 -12.54 24.93 -16.56
N ILE A 338 -12.13 24.91 -17.83
CA ILE A 338 -10.75 25.19 -18.24
C ILE A 338 -10.32 26.59 -17.81
N GLN A 339 -11.12 27.61 -18.14
CA GLN A 339 -10.80 29.00 -17.82
C GLN A 339 -10.68 29.20 -16.31
N ASP A 340 -11.69 28.74 -15.58
CA ASP A 340 -11.77 28.88 -14.13
C ASP A 340 -10.66 28.07 -13.41
N THR A 341 -10.29 26.90 -13.95
CA THR A 341 -9.16 26.10 -13.44
C THR A 341 -7.83 26.85 -13.60
N LYS A 342 -7.62 27.53 -14.74
CA LYS A 342 -6.43 28.35 -14.99
C LYS A 342 -6.38 29.59 -14.11
N ASP A 343 -7.50 30.28 -13.93
CA ASP A 343 -7.60 31.48 -13.10
C ASP A 343 -7.27 31.17 -11.63
N LEU A 344 -7.65 29.97 -11.16
CA LEU A 344 -7.29 29.46 -9.84
C LEU A 344 -5.86 28.86 -9.77
N GLY A 345 -5.14 28.75 -10.89
CA GLY A 345 -3.75 28.27 -10.94
C GLY A 345 -3.57 26.75 -10.93
N TYR A 346 -4.63 25.97 -11.08
CA TYR A 346 -4.53 24.52 -11.18
C TYR A 346 -4.07 24.09 -12.58
N ARG A 347 -3.43 22.92 -12.64
CA ARG A 347 -3.01 22.27 -13.90
C ARG A 347 -3.51 20.82 -14.02
N ARG A 348 -4.26 20.36 -13.02
CA ARG A 348 -4.77 18.99 -12.93
C ARG A 348 -6.18 19.05 -12.41
N ILE A 349 -7.06 18.24 -12.99
CA ILE A 349 -8.45 18.15 -12.57
C ILE A 349 -8.88 16.71 -12.36
N MET A 350 -9.93 16.54 -11.55
CA MET A 350 -10.59 15.25 -11.38
C MET A 350 -12.11 15.45 -11.43
N ILE A 351 -12.78 14.68 -12.30
CA ILE A 351 -14.22 14.76 -12.52
C ILE A 351 -14.91 13.55 -11.87
N TRP A 352 -15.77 13.82 -10.89
CA TRP A 352 -16.62 12.81 -10.24
C TRP A 352 -17.95 12.64 -10.94
N LEU A 353 -18.43 11.39 -10.98
CA LEU A 353 -19.74 11.00 -11.50
C LEU A 353 -19.99 11.52 -12.93
N PRO A 354 -19.05 11.31 -13.90
CA PRO A 354 -19.23 11.81 -15.26
C PRO A 354 -20.46 11.19 -15.96
N SER A 355 -20.87 9.97 -15.60
CA SER A 355 -22.08 9.34 -16.11
C SER A 355 -23.37 9.71 -15.37
N GLY A 356 -23.27 10.41 -14.24
CA GLY A 356 -24.38 10.70 -13.32
C GLY A 356 -24.44 9.75 -12.12
N ALA A 357 -25.57 9.74 -11.43
CA ALA A 357 -25.86 8.91 -10.26
C ALA A 357 -27.11 8.05 -10.49
N TYR A 358 -27.19 6.93 -9.76
CA TYR A 358 -28.39 6.09 -9.73
C TYR A 358 -29.49 6.66 -8.86
N GLU A 359 -30.73 6.32 -9.20
CA GLU A 359 -31.90 6.53 -8.33
C GLU A 359 -31.75 5.77 -7.01
N ASN A 360 -31.20 4.55 -7.07
CA ASN A 360 -30.87 3.79 -5.87
C ASN A 360 -29.66 4.41 -5.15
N ARG A 361 -29.95 5.22 -4.12
CA ARG A 361 -28.95 5.94 -3.32
C ARG A 361 -27.89 5.06 -2.66
N SER A 362 -28.17 3.77 -2.42
CA SER A 362 -27.17 2.84 -1.87
C SER A 362 -26.02 2.53 -2.86
N ASN A 363 -26.24 2.80 -4.15
CA ASN A 363 -25.32 2.56 -5.25
C ASN A 363 -25.08 3.84 -6.08
N ASN A 364 -25.17 5.03 -5.48
CA ASN A 364 -25.14 6.34 -6.15
C ASN A 364 -23.86 6.67 -6.96
N PHE A 365 -22.83 5.81 -6.94
CA PHE A 365 -21.60 5.92 -7.73
C PHE A 365 -21.53 4.79 -8.78
N PRO A 366 -22.05 4.96 -10.00
CA PRO A 366 -22.16 3.87 -10.98
C PRO A 366 -20.81 3.29 -11.44
N PRO A 367 -20.67 1.96 -11.57
CA PRO A 367 -19.50 1.36 -12.21
C PRO A 367 -19.43 1.63 -13.72
N GLN A 368 -20.54 1.99 -14.37
CA GLN A 368 -20.59 2.47 -15.76
C GLN A 368 -20.22 3.96 -15.80
N PHE A 369 -18.98 4.29 -15.42
CA PHE A 369 -18.55 5.69 -15.35
C PHE A 369 -18.25 6.27 -16.74
N MET A 370 -17.94 5.43 -17.72
CA MET A 370 -17.58 5.82 -19.08
C MET A 370 -18.53 5.29 -20.14
N THR A 371 -19.27 4.22 -19.86
CA THR A 371 -20.29 3.72 -20.77
C THR A 371 -21.70 4.16 -20.38
N GLN A 372 -22.64 3.90 -21.28
CA GLN A 372 -24.06 4.17 -21.10
C GLN A 372 -24.36 5.62 -20.73
N TRP A 373 -23.59 6.60 -21.22
CA TRP A 373 -23.91 8.03 -21.04
C TRP A 373 -25.24 8.38 -21.73
N ALA A 374 -25.89 9.46 -21.27
CA ALA A 374 -27.03 10.01 -22.01
C ALA A 374 -26.57 10.50 -23.40
N PRO A 375 -27.40 10.45 -24.46
CA PRO A 375 -26.96 10.77 -25.82
C PRO A 375 -26.21 12.10 -25.95
N ASN A 376 -26.77 13.20 -25.41
CA ASN A 376 -26.10 14.51 -25.47
C ASN A 376 -24.73 14.54 -24.76
N VAL A 377 -24.54 13.70 -23.75
CA VAL A 377 -23.29 13.58 -23.00
C VAL A 377 -22.28 12.75 -23.79
N SER A 378 -22.69 11.66 -24.43
CA SER A 378 -21.81 10.87 -25.32
C SER A 378 -21.42 11.63 -26.57
N ASP A 379 -22.36 12.33 -27.20
CA ASP A 379 -22.17 12.99 -28.50
C ASP A 379 -21.21 14.19 -28.42
N THR A 380 -20.92 14.65 -27.20
CA THR A 380 -20.06 15.81 -26.95
C THR A 380 -18.79 15.47 -26.17
N ASP A 381 -18.47 14.18 -26.00
CA ASP A 381 -17.29 13.74 -25.24
C ASP A 381 -15.95 14.17 -25.86
N GLY A 382 -15.91 14.45 -27.16
CA GLY A 382 -14.75 15.04 -27.83
C GLY A 382 -14.26 16.36 -27.23
N ASN A 383 -15.10 17.05 -26.44
CA ASN A 383 -14.70 18.27 -25.73
C ASN A 383 -13.61 18.02 -24.67
N PHE A 384 -13.43 16.79 -24.16
CA PHE A 384 -12.36 16.48 -23.22
C PHE A 384 -10.95 16.72 -23.79
N THR A 385 -10.78 16.65 -25.12
CA THR A 385 -9.51 16.95 -25.79
C THR A 385 -9.03 18.39 -25.56
N LYS A 386 -9.94 19.30 -25.21
CA LYS A 386 -9.62 20.69 -24.90
C LYS A 386 -8.76 20.83 -23.64
N TYR A 387 -8.83 19.92 -22.66
CA TYR A 387 -8.01 20.01 -21.44
C TYR A 387 -6.52 19.88 -21.77
N ALA A 388 -6.14 18.84 -22.52
CA ALA A 388 -4.76 18.64 -22.97
C ALA A 388 -4.26 19.81 -23.84
N ALA A 389 -5.10 20.30 -24.78
CA ALA A 389 -4.77 21.48 -25.60
C ALA A 389 -4.53 22.76 -24.77
N ASN A 390 -5.03 22.78 -23.53
CA ASN A 390 -4.88 23.87 -22.59
C ASN A 390 -3.84 23.60 -21.48
N GLY A 391 -3.10 22.49 -21.57
CA GLY A 391 -2.08 22.11 -20.58
C GLY A 391 -2.64 21.68 -19.23
N ILE A 392 -3.85 21.09 -19.22
CA ILE A 392 -4.52 20.58 -18.02
C ILE A 392 -4.60 19.05 -18.10
N GLU A 393 -4.06 18.38 -17.08
CA GLU A 393 -4.18 16.93 -16.89
C GLU A 393 -5.62 16.57 -16.48
N LEU A 394 -6.28 15.69 -17.24
CA LEU A 394 -7.65 15.27 -17.00
C LEU A 394 -7.71 13.94 -16.23
N GLY A 395 -8.38 13.95 -15.07
CA GLY A 395 -8.71 12.74 -14.33
C GLY A 395 -10.21 12.46 -14.21
N PHE A 396 -10.56 11.18 -14.03
CA PHE A 396 -11.93 10.74 -13.73
C PHE A 396 -12.02 9.86 -12.48
N TRP A 397 -13.09 10.04 -11.70
CA TRP A 397 -13.40 9.18 -10.57
C TRP A 397 -14.36 8.07 -11.00
N TRP A 398 -13.92 6.83 -10.89
CA TRP A 398 -14.67 5.64 -11.21
C TRP A 398 -15.40 5.12 -9.97
N GLY A 399 -16.71 5.36 -9.92
CA GLY A 399 -17.60 4.89 -8.86
C GLY A 399 -17.75 3.35 -8.79
N ASN A 400 -17.81 2.77 -7.58
CA ASN A 400 -17.88 1.33 -7.35
C ASN A 400 -16.98 0.51 -8.31
N SER A 401 -15.72 0.93 -8.49
CA SER A 401 -14.76 0.36 -9.48
C SER A 401 -14.47 -1.14 -9.31
N ASN A 402 -14.86 -1.70 -8.16
CA ASN A 402 -14.78 -3.12 -7.83
C ASN A 402 -16.07 -3.91 -8.13
N LYS A 403 -17.06 -3.33 -8.81
CA LYS A 403 -18.34 -3.98 -9.07
C LYS A 403 -18.72 -3.98 -10.55
N VAL A 404 -19.59 -4.93 -10.90
CA VAL A 404 -20.15 -5.09 -12.24
C VAL A 404 -21.69 -5.01 -12.15
N PRO A 405 -22.35 -4.26 -13.05
CA PRO A 405 -23.80 -4.17 -13.10
C PRO A 405 -24.44 -5.46 -13.64
N VAL A 406 -25.53 -5.92 -12.99
CA VAL A 406 -26.29 -7.10 -13.43
C VAL A 406 -27.80 -6.79 -13.50
N PRO A 407 -28.43 -6.79 -14.69
CA PRO A 407 -27.79 -6.82 -16.01
C PRO A 407 -26.97 -5.53 -16.25
N ASN A 408 -26.12 -5.53 -17.28
CA ASN A 408 -25.35 -4.34 -17.67
C ASN A 408 -26.23 -3.28 -18.35
N VAL A 409 -27.00 -2.55 -17.55
CA VAL A 409 -27.92 -1.45 -17.93
C VAL A 409 -27.77 -0.30 -16.94
N TRP A 410 -28.30 0.89 -17.25
CA TRP A 410 -28.06 2.10 -16.45
C TRP A 410 -28.54 1.95 -15.01
N GLU A 411 -29.77 1.49 -14.78
CA GLU A 411 -30.25 1.15 -13.44
C GLU A 411 -30.26 -0.38 -13.29
N PRO A 412 -29.11 -0.99 -12.95
CA PRO A 412 -29.05 -2.44 -12.83
C PRO A 412 -29.86 -2.90 -11.61
N ARG A 413 -30.37 -4.12 -11.66
CA ARG A 413 -31.08 -4.72 -10.52
C ARG A 413 -30.16 -4.87 -9.30
N THR A 414 -28.90 -5.21 -9.57
CA THR A 414 -27.89 -5.40 -8.54
C THR A 414 -26.49 -5.09 -9.07
N LEU A 415 -25.57 -4.86 -8.14
CA LEU A 415 -24.14 -4.80 -8.41
C LEU A 415 -23.49 -6.01 -7.73
N VAL A 416 -22.67 -6.75 -8.48
CA VAL A 416 -21.88 -7.86 -7.96
C VAL A 416 -20.41 -7.45 -7.87
N PHE A 417 -19.68 -7.97 -6.88
CA PHE A 417 -18.22 -7.79 -6.84
C PHE A 417 -17.59 -8.37 -8.09
N SER A 418 -16.63 -7.65 -8.67
CA SER A 418 -15.88 -8.14 -9.82
C SER A 418 -15.05 -9.36 -9.43
N ASP A 419 -14.85 -10.23 -10.41
CA ASP A 419 -14.11 -11.49 -10.26
C ASP A 419 -13.15 -11.55 -11.45
N TYR A 420 -11.85 -11.57 -11.16
CA TYR A 420 -10.80 -11.59 -12.18
C TYR A 420 -10.91 -12.81 -13.11
N ASN A 421 -11.46 -13.92 -12.61
CA ASN A 421 -11.62 -15.14 -13.40
C ASN A 421 -12.86 -15.12 -14.30
N ASN A 422 -13.80 -14.20 -14.07
CA ASN A 422 -15.01 -14.08 -14.87
C ASN A 422 -14.75 -13.22 -16.11
N GLN A 423 -14.88 -13.83 -17.29
CA GLN A 423 -14.60 -13.16 -18.57
C GLN A 423 -15.53 -11.97 -18.85
N SER A 424 -16.81 -12.03 -18.45
CA SER A 424 -17.73 -10.90 -18.67
C SER A 424 -17.38 -9.71 -17.78
N HIS A 425 -16.93 -9.96 -16.55
CA HIS A 425 -16.44 -8.92 -15.64
C HIS A 425 -15.18 -8.24 -16.21
N LYS A 426 -14.25 -9.03 -16.79
CA LYS A 426 -13.06 -8.52 -17.50
C LYS A 426 -13.40 -7.62 -18.67
N ILE A 427 -14.33 -8.06 -19.52
CA ILE A 427 -14.78 -7.27 -20.67
C ILE A 427 -15.37 -5.94 -20.18
N PHE A 428 -16.24 -5.97 -19.18
CA PHE A 428 -16.85 -4.78 -18.61
C PHE A 428 -15.80 -3.78 -18.09
N LEU A 429 -14.96 -4.19 -17.14
CA LEU A 429 -13.97 -3.31 -16.51
C LEU A 429 -12.94 -2.78 -17.51
N THR A 430 -12.49 -3.63 -18.44
CA THR A 430 -11.58 -3.22 -19.53
C THR A 430 -12.22 -2.15 -20.42
N THR A 431 -13.51 -2.31 -20.73
CA THR A 431 -14.24 -1.37 -21.60
C THR A 431 -14.28 0.02 -20.98
N GLU A 432 -14.58 0.12 -19.69
CA GLU A 432 -14.62 1.42 -18.99
C GLU A 432 -13.26 2.14 -19.04
N VAL A 433 -12.15 1.42 -18.81
CA VAL A 433 -10.79 1.99 -18.88
C VAL A 433 -10.40 2.41 -20.30
N VAL A 434 -10.74 1.61 -21.32
CA VAL A 434 -10.50 1.96 -22.73
C VAL A 434 -11.22 3.27 -23.09
N PHE A 435 -12.48 3.42 -22.69
CA PHE A 435 -13.22 4.64 -22.97
C PHE A 435 -12.66 5.86 -22.21
N ALA A 436 -12.25 5.68 -20.95
CA ALA A 436 -11.58 6.76 -20.20
C ALA A 436 -10.30 7.22 -20.91
N ALA A 437 -9.45 6.29 -21.32
CA ALA A 437 -8.21 6.58 -22.03
C ALA A 437 -8.45 7.27 -23.38
N ARG A 438 -9.45 6.83 -24.16
CA ARG A 438 -9.83 7.47 -25.43
C ARG A 438 -10.31 8.91 -25.27
N ARG A 439 -10.85 9.25 -24.10
CA ARG A 439 -11.26 10.61 -23.75
C ARG A 439 -10.11 11.48 -23.22
N GLY A 440 -8.88 10.97 -23.29
CA GLY A 440 -7.68 11.72 -22.93
C GLY A 440 -7.46 11.84 -21.42
N THR A 441 -8.00 10.91 -20.63
CA THR A 441 -7.64 10.87 -19.21
C THR A 441 -6.18 10.48 -19.04
N GLU A 442 -5.52 11.08 -18.06
CA GLU A 442 -4.17 10.76 -17.62
C GLU A 442 -4.16 10.12 -16.22
N PHE A 443 -5.31 10.14 -15.53
CA PHE A 443 -5.41 9.64 -14.16
C PHE A 443 -6.83 9.18 -13.80
N ILE A 444 -6.97 8.01 -13.16
CA ILE A 444 -8.26 7.47 -12.71
C ILE A 444 -8.23 7.22 -11.20
N GLY A 445 -9.19 7.80 -10.48
CA GLY A 445 -9.49 7.45 -9.09
C GLY A 445 -10.46 6.29 -9.01
N LEU A 446 -10.18 5.27 -8.20
CA LEU A 446 -10.90 4.01 -8.09
C LEU A 446 -11.66 3.94 -6.76
N ASP A 447 -12.96 4.22 -6.81
CA ASP A 447 -13.89 4.15 -5.67
C ASP A 447 -14.06 2.71 -5.18
N LYS A 448 -13.98 2.49 -3.87
CA LYS A 448 -14.18 1.17 -3.21
C LYS A 448 -13.37 0.00 -3.79
N PHE A 449 -12.28 0.29 -4.49
CA PHE A 449 -11.44 -0.74 -5.11
C PHE A 449 -10.85 -1.74 -4.10
N THR A 450 -10.76 -1.33 -2.83
CA THR A 450 -10.30 -2.15 -1.71
C THR A 450 -11.20 -3.34 -1.37
N GLN A 451 -12.47 -3.37 -1.80
CA GLN A 451 -13.38 -4.49 -1.50
C GLN A 451 -13.27 -5.61 -2.55
N MET A 452 -12.04 -6.13 -2.71
CA MET A 452 -11.63 -7.25 -3.56
C MET A 452 -10.47 -7.99 -2.88
N PRO A 453 -10.25 -9.30 -3.12
CA PRO A 453 -9.00 -9.93 -2.69
C PRO A 453 -7.80 -9.18 -3.29
N VAL A 454 -6.80 -8.87 -2.47
CA VAL A 454 -5.67 -8.02 -2.88
C VAL A 454 -4.92 -8.57 -4.10
N TYR A 455 -4.73 -9.90 -4.18
CA TYR A 455 -4.09 -10.51 -5.34
C TYR A 455 -4.88 -10.26 -6.64
N GLN A 456 -6.22 -10.21 -6.59
CA GLN A 456 -7.04 -9.87 -7.77
C GLN A 456 -6.91 -8.39 -8.13
N ARG A 457 -6.89 -7.50 -7.13
CA ARG A 457 -6.67 -6.05 -7.35
C ARG A 457 -5.40 -5.79 -8.16
N VAL A 458 -4.34 -6.52 -7.83
CA VAL A 458 -3.05 -6.42 -8.52
C VAL A 458 -3.14 -6.86 -9.98
N LEU A 459 -3.78 -8.00 -10.24
CA LEU A 459 -4.00 -8.50 -11.59
C LEU A 459 -4.85 -7.51 -12.42
N TRP A 460 -5.89 -6.94 -11.81
CA TRP A 460 -6.67 -5.88 -12.45
C TRP A 460 -5.83 -4.64 -12.78
N LEU A 461 -5.01 -4.16 -11.84
CA LEU A 461 -4.15 -3.00 -12.08
C LEU A 461 -3.14 -3.24 -13.20
N GLU A 462 -2.57 -4.44 -13.28
CA GLU A 462 -1.65 -4.82 -14.35
C GLU A 462 -2.36 -4.82 -15.72
N ASP A 463 -3.59 -5.32 -15.80
CA ASP A 463 -4.39 -5.24 -17.01
C ASP A 463 -4.77 -3.80 -17.38
N MET A 464 -5.25 -3.01 -16.42
CA MET A 464 -5.64 -1.61 -16.66
C MET A 464 -4.46 -0.79 -17.21
N ARG A 465 -3.25 -0.98 -16.68
CA ARG A 465 -2.02 -0.36 -17.19
C ARG A 465 -1.64 -0.86 -18.57
N ARG A 466 -1.76 -2.16 -18.83
CA ARG A 466 -1.50 -2.72 -20.17
C ARG A 466 -2.45 -2.13 -21.22
N ILE A 467 -3.70 -1.88 -20.82
CA ILE A 467 -4.74 -1.29 -21.67
C ILE A 467 -4.52 0.22 -21.87
N ALA A 468 -4.06 0.92 -20.83
CA ALA A 468 -3.87 2.36 -20.82
C ALA A 468 -2.53 2.74 -20.17
N PRO A 469 -1.38 2.53 -20.86
CA PRO A 469 -0.04 2.65 -20.27
C PRO A 469 0.37 4.06 -19.84
N GLY A 470 -0.33 5.10 -20.30
CA GLY A 470 -0.12 6.48 -19.87
C GLY A 470 -1.03 6.95 -18.74
N VAL A 471 -1.93 6.08 -18.23
CA VAL A 471 -2.91 6.45 -17.21
C VAL A 471 -2.41 6.05 -15.83
N GLY A 472 -2.33 7.02 -14.94
CA GLY A 472 -2.13 6.79 -13.52
C GLY A 472 -3.39 6.26 -12.84
N PHE A 473 -3.22 5.50 -11.77
CA PHE A 473 -4.34 5.01 -10.96
C PHE A 473 -4.14 5.41 -9.51
N ALA A 474 -5.25 5.63 -8.81
CA ALA A 474 -5.28 5.73 -7.38
C ALA A 474 -6.54 5.09 -6.83
N HIS A 475 -6.50 4.63 -5.59
CA HIS A 475 -7.65 4.01 -4.98
C HIS A 475 -8.03 4.68 -3.67
N GLU A 476 -9.33 4.71 -3.45
CA GLU A 476 -9.93 5.20 -2.22
C GLU A 476 -9.59 4.29 -1.05
N SER A 477 -9.08 4.88 0.05
CA SER A 477 -8.67 4.24 1.32
C SER A 477 -7.16 3.94 1.40
N PRO A 478 -6.59 3.79 2.62
CA PRO A 478 -5.22 3.33 2.77
C PRO A 478 -5.09 1.89 2.26
N GLY A 479 -4.39 1.72 1.14
CA GLY A 479 -4.11 0.41 0.56
C GLY A 479 -2.86 -0.21 1.15
N PRO A 480 -2.67 -1.52 1.05
CA PRO A 480 -1.42 -2.15 1.46
C PRO A 480 -0.24 -1.64 0.62
N ASP A 481 0.95 -1.66 1.18
CA ASP A 481 2.22 -1.25 0.58
C ASP A 481 2.43 -1.84 -0.82
N LEU A 482 2.10 -3.13 -1.03
CA LEU A 482 2.24 -3.83 -2.31
C LEU A 482 1.32 -3.26 -3.39
N ILE A 483 0.17 -2.71 -3.00
CA ILE A 483 -0.76 -2.00 -3.88
C ILE A 483 -0.27 -0.56 -4.09
N HIS A 484 0.23 0.09 -3.04
CA HIS A 484 0.77 1.45 -3.12
C HIS A 484 2.00 1.53 -4.05
N ARG A 485 2.70 0.42 -4.25
CA ARG A 485 3.74 0.24 -5.29
C ARG A 485 3.19 0.12 -6.72
N ARG A 486 1.86 0.06 -6.88
CA ARG A 486 1.17 -0.11 -8.16
C ARG A 486 0.08 0.94 -8.43
N MET A 487 -0.21 1.80 -7.48
CA MET A 487 -1.10 2.94 -7.66
C MET A 487 -0.97 3.85 -6.46
N SER A 488 -1.33 5.10 -6.63
CA SER A 488 -1.31 6.07 -5.54
C SER A 488 -2.37 5.72 -4.49
N ASN A 489 -2.07 5.97 -3.22
CA ASN A 489 -3.08 5.92 -2.17
C ASN A 489 -3.91 7.21 -2.17
N ILE A 490 -5.16 7.10 -1.72
CA ILE A 490 -6.00 8.25 -1.45
C ILE A 490 -6.41 8.21 0.01
N GLY A 491 -6.05 9.27 0.72
CA GLY A 491 -6.52 9.50 2.07
C GLY A 491 -7.63 10.53 2.18
N ALA A 492 -8.57 10.25 3.08
CA ALA A 492 -9.58 11.20 3.51
C ALA A 492 -9.40 11.43 5.02
N PRO A 493 -9.28 12.67 5.53
CA PRO A 493 -9.10 12.91 6.96
C PRO A 493 -10.20 12.26 7.82
N SER A 494 -11.44 12.25 7.34
CA SER A 494 -12.52 11.54 8.02
C SER A 494 -12.24 10.04 8.25
N VAL A 495 -11.37 9.42 7.43
CA VAL A 495 -10.95 8.01 7.51
C VAL A 495 -9.55 7.85 8.14
N PHE A 496 -8.69 8.86 8.00
CA PHE A 496 -7.30 8.90 8.53
C PHE A 496 -7.23 9.45 9.97
N GLY A 497 -8.35 9.92 10.53
CA GLY A 497 -8.34 10.81 11.70
C GLY A 497 -8.03 12.24 11.26
N ASN A 498 -8.06 13.23 12.17
CA ASN A 498 -7.35 14.50 11.92
C ASN A 498 -6.03 14.11 11.27
N VAL A 499 -5.70 14.55 10.05
CA VAL A 499 -4.43 14.18 9.40
C VAL A 499 -3.38 15.02 10.13
N PRO A 500 -2.76 14.56 11.24
CA PRO A 500 -1.89 15.43 11.99
C PRO A 500 -0.48 15.33 11.41
N ASP A 501 -0.22 14.26 10.63
CA ASP A 501 1.09 13.66 10.50
C ASP A 501 1.35 13.16 9.06
N VAL A 502 2.64 13.09 8.77
CA VAL A 502 3.25 12.51 7.58
C VAL A 502 3.06 10.98 7.57
N ASP A 503 2.66 10.39 6.44
CA ASP A 503 2.63 8.94 6.26
C ASP A 503 4.06 8.39 6.06
N LEU A 504 4.83 8.45 7.15
CA LEU A 504 6.25 8.11 7.21
C LEU A 504 6.49 6.68 6.72
N LEU A 505 5.68 5.72 7.19
CA LEU A 505 5.81 4.33 6.76
C LEU A 505 5.61 4.18 5.26
N ALA A 506 4.61 4.88 4.69
CA ALA A 506 4.36 4.79 3.26
C ALA A 506 5.52 5.34 2.43
N TRP A 507 6.07 6.49 2.81
CA TRP A 507 7.22 7.08 2.09
C TRP A 507 8.54 6.38 2.37
N TYR A 508 8.71 5.75 3.54
CA TYR A 508 9.88 4.93 3.81
C TYR A 508 9.95 3.71 2.88
N LEU A 509 8.82 3.03 2.67
CA LEU A 509 8.74 1.86 1.78
C LEU A 509 8.58 2.25 0.30
N ASN A 510 7.95 3.38 0.01
CA ASN A 510 7.64 3.86 -1.33
C ASN A 510 7.90 5.37 -1.46
N PRO A 511 9.17 5.82 -1.49
CA PRO A 511 9.52 7.26 -1.44
C PRO A 511 9.03 8.06 -2.65
N SER A 512 8.82 7.39 -3.78
CA SER A 512 8.31 8.00 -5.00
C SER A 512 6.78 8.03 -5.09
N ALA A 513 6.06 7.39 -4.15
CA ALA A 513 4.63 7.22 -4.28
C ALA A 513 3.86 8.50 -3.93
N THR A 514 2.83 8.75 -4.72
CA THR A 514 1.90 9.86 -4.49
C THR A 514 0.81 9.41 -3.52
N ILE A 515 0.51 10.25 -2.53
CA ILE A 515 -0.65 10.08 -1.66
C ILE A 515 -1.55 11.29 -1.88
N TYR A 516 -2.73 11.05 -2.44
CA TYR A 516 -3.75 12.06 -2.62
C TYR A 516 -4.52 12.26 -1.33
N ILE A 517 -4.91 13.50 -1.03
CA ILE A 517 -5.70 13.82 0.15
C ILE A 517 -6.98 14.53 -0.28
N ILE A 518 -8.12 13.84 -0.15
CA ILE A 518 -9.46 14.33 -0.50
C ILE A 518 -10.19 14.68 0.80
N GLY A 519 -10.92 15.79 0.82
CA GLY A 519 -11.93 15.99 1.85
C GLY A 519 -12.81 17.21 1.59
N ASP A 520 -13.86 17.31 2.40
CA ASP A 520 -14.81 18.41 2.41
C ASP A 520 -14.51 19.33 3.63
N GLY A 521 -14.89 20.61 3.59
CA GLY A 521 -14.76 21.54 4.73
C GLY A 521 -13.48 22.40 4.73
N ASP A 522 -12.56 22.14 5.68
CA ASP A 522 -11.28 22.88 5.87
C ASP A 522 -10.39 22.89 4.61
N TYR A 523 -10.71 22.03 3.64
CA TYR A 523 -10.14 22.05 2.30
C TYR A 523 -10.37 23.33 1.54
N SER A 524 -11.30 24.19 1.98
CA SER A 524 -11.49 25.58 1.54
C SER A 524 -10.38 26.54 1.99
N ASN A 525 -9.50 26.12 2.90
CA ASN A 525 -8.41 26.93 3.43
C ASN A 525 -7.10 26.72 2.65
N VAL A 526 -6.61 27.77 2.02
CA VAL A 526 -5.35 27.74 1.24
C VAL A 526 -4.13 27.36 2.09
N GLU A 527 -4.06 27.76 3.36
CA GLU A 527 -2.93 27.43 4.23
C GLU A 527 -2.92 25.93 4.57
N PHE A 528 -4.10 25.33 4.72
CA PHE A 528 -4.22 23.88 4.92
C PHE A 528 -3.72 23.10 3.70
N LEU A 529 -4.14 23.48 2.48
CA LEU A 529 -3.64 22.83 1.25
C LEU A 529 -2.12 23.02 1.07
N ARG A 530 -1.61 24.19 1.46
CA ARG A 530 -0.17 24.49 1.48
C ARG A 530 0.55 23.54 2.43
N ASN A 531 0.07 23.38 3.66
CA ASN A 531 0.66 22.46 4.64
C ASN A 531 0.61 21.00 4.19
N MET A 532 -0.49 20.55 3.58
CA MET A 532 -0.56 19.21 2.97
C MET A 532 0.51 19.00 1.90
N THR A 533 0.70 19.99 1.03
CA THR A 533 1.74 19.96 0.00
C THR A 533 3.14 19.97 0.61
N LYS A 534 3.35 20.73 1.70
CA LYS A 534 4.61 20.78 2.48
C LYS A 534 4.95 19.45 3.14
N TRP A 535 3.95 18.76 3.67
CA TRP A 535 4.09 17.40 4.17
C TRP A 535 4.29 16.41 3.01
N GLY A 536 3.97 16.83 1.79
CA GLY A 536 4.21 16.11 0.55
C GLY A 536 3.09 15.14 0.18
N TYR A 537 1.87 15.48 0.62
CA TYR A 537 0.63 15.01 0.04
C TYR A 537 0.26 15.78 -1.22
N THR A 538 -0.61 15.21 -2.03
CA THR A 538 -1.24 15.90 -3.16
C THR A 538 -2.68 16.23 -2.83
N PRO A 539 -2.99 17.49 -2.48
CA PRO A 539 -4.35 17.85 -2.10
C PRO A 539 -5.31 17.78 -3.29
N VAL A 540 -6.52 17.31 -3.03
CA VAL A 540 -7.59 17.19 -4.01
C VAL A 540 -8.86 17.90 -3.49
N PRO A 541 -8.84 19.25 -3.44
CA PRO A 541 -10.01 20.02 -3.04
C PRO A 541 -11.18 19.78 -4.01
N LYS A 542 -12.30 19.29 -3.49
CA LYS A 542 -13.49 18.94 -4.29
C LYS A 542 -14.56 20.01 -4.16
N ASP A 543 -15.07 20.49 -5.29
CA ASP A 543 -16.15 21.51 -5.37
C ASP A 543 -15.84 22.82 -4.63
N THR A 544 -14.56 23.19 -4.49
CA THR A 544 -14.12 24.44 -3.86
C THR A 544 -13.30 25.29 -4.83
N ASN A 545 -13.47 26.61 -4.75
CA ASN A 545 -12.76 27.58 -5.61
C ASN A 545 -11.64 28.28 -4.83
N ILE A 546 -10.48 27.63 -4.77
CA ILE A 546 -9.31 28.14 -4.02
C ILE A 546 -8.18 28.38 -4.99
N ALA A 547 -7.63 29.58 -4.99
CA ALA A 547 -6.47 29.89 -5.81
C ALA A 547 -5.21 29.20 -5.23
N VAL A 548 -4.53 28.42 -6.06
CA VAL A 548 -3.27 27.72 -5.77
C VAL A 548 -2.11 28.23 -6.64
N SER A 549 -2.29 29.38 -7.30
CA SER A 549 -1.25 30.00 -8.15
C SER A 549 0.08 30.22 -7.42
N GLU A 550 0.02 30.46 -6.11
CA GLU A 550 1.18 30.63 -5.23
C GLU A 550 1.94 29.32 -4.92
N PHE A 551 1.36 28.15 -5.22
CA PHE A 551 1.96 26.84 -4.90
C PHE A 551 3.05 26.43 -5.91
N SER A 552 3.26 27.25 -6.93
CA SER A 552 4.20 27.04 -8.03
C SER A 552 5.68 27.10 -7.62
N ARG A 553 6.01 27.46 -6.37
CA ARG A 553 7.38 27.37 -5.86
C ARG A 553 7.66 25.93 -5.48
N PRO A 554 8.67 25.25 -6.08
CA PRO A 554 9.09 23.95 -5.58
C PRO A 554 9.36 24.11 -4.10
N LEU A 555 8.65 23.33 -3.30
CA LEU A 555 8.93 23.25 -1.88
C LEU A 555 10.31 22.62 -1.76
N ILE A 556 11.32 23.47 -1.60
CA ILE A 556 12.68 23.08 -1.23
C ILE A 556 12.60 22.66 0.24
N GLY A 557 12.08 21.46 0.45
CA GLY A 557 12.11 20.77 1.74
C GLY A 557 13.15 19.68 1.61
N CYS A 558 14.19 19.76 2.43
CA CYS A 558 15.08 18.63 2.59
C CYS A 558 14.33 17.46 3.20
N ASN A 559 14.61 16.28 2.66
CA ASN A 559 14.00 15.03 3.06
C ASN A 559 15.15 14.08 3.38
N ASP A 560 15.78 14.24 4.55
CA ASP A 560 16.76 13.26 5.04
C ASP A 560 16.07 12.02 5.63
N GLY A 561 14.77 12.12 5.87
CA GLY A 561 13.94 11.04 6.36
C GLY A 561 13.99 10.86 7.87
N ILE A 562 14.48 11.85 8.63
CA ILE A 562 14.76 11.76 10.06
C ILE A 562 13.81 12.69 10.82
N ASP A 563 13.29 12.20 11.94
CA ASP A 563 12.59 12.98 12.96
C ASP A 563 13.64 13.50 13.97
N GLN A 564 14.19 14.68 13.74
CA GLN A 564 15.24 15.26 14.57
C GLN A 564 14.69 15.92 15.84
N ARG A 565 13.39 16.27 15.88
CA ARG A 565 12.71 16.85 17.05
C ARG A 565 11.96 15.85 17.93
N GLU A 566 11.93 14.58 17.55
CA GLU A 566 11.32 13.47 18.28
C GLU A 566 9.79 13.59 18.46
N ASP A 567 9.12 14.34 17.58
CA ASP A 567 7.67 14.53 17.62
C ASP A 567 6.90 13.41 16.88
N GLY A 568 7.62 12.46 16.30
CA GLY A 568 7.09 11.38 15.48
C GLY A 568 7.00 11.72 13.99
N MET A 569 7.44 12.91 13.57
CA MET A 569 7.33 13.40 12.19
C MET A 569 8.71 13.45 11.53
N MET A 570 8.82 13.06 10.25
CA MET A 570 10.03 13.43 9.49
C MET A 570 10.11 14.95 9.41
N ASP A 571 11.24 15.51 9.83
CA ASP A 571 11.50 16.92 9.66
C ASP A 571 11.67 17.23 8.17
N TYR A 572 10.60 17.69 7.53
CA TYR A 572 10.66 18.27 6.18
C TYR A 572 11.41 19.62 6.15
N TYR A 573 11.75 20.15 7.33
CA TYR A 573 12.36 21.46 7.54
C TYR A 573 13.52 21.37 8.53
N ASP A 574 14.68 20.92 8.07
CA ASP A 574 15.93 21.02 8.82
C ASP A 574 16.69 22.32 8.50
N CYS A 575 17.20 22.97 9.55
CA CYS A 575 18.13 24.10 9.51
C CYS A 575 19.50 23.76 8.92
N GLY A 576 19.91 22.48 8.94
CA GLY A 576 21.16 21.99 8.34
C GLY A 576 21.17 21.92 6.81
N CYS A 577 20.02 22.21 6.18
CA CYS A 577 19.80 21.88 4.78
C CYS A 577 19.93 23.03 3.79
N LEU A 578 20.49 24.16 4.24
CA LEU A 578 20.83 25.30 3.39
C LEU A 578 22.11 25.13 2.58
N ALA A 579 22.82 24.00 2.64
CA ALA A 579 24.12 23.82 1.99
C ALA A 579 24.01 23.11 0.63
N GLY A 580 23.50 23.80 -0.39
CA GLY A 580 23.54 23.30 -1.77
C GLY A 580 23.38 24.35 -2.86
N HIS A 581 22.69 25.46 -2.56
CA HIS A 581 22.66 26.62 -3.43
C HIS A 581 23.23 27.82 -2.68
N SER A 582 24.34 28.34 -3.22
CA SER A 582 25.05 29.54 -2.77
C SER A 582 24.09 30.70 -2.55
N ILE A 583 23.74 30.97 -1.30
CA ILE A 583 23.29 32.27 -0.86
C ILE A 583 24.52 32.92 -0.22
N GLU A 584 25.28 33.64 -1.05
CA GLU A 584 26.02 34.77 -0.52
C GLU A 584 25.00 35.74 0.07
N THR A 585 25.25 36.17 1.31
CA THR A 585 24.56 37.21 2.08
C THR A 585 23.28 36.79 2.84
N GLY A 586 23.44 36.66 4.17
CA GLY A 586 22.35 36.70 5.14
C GLY A 586 22.34 35.53 6.12
N SER A 587 23.01 35.70 7.26
CA SER A 587 22.93 34.78 8.40
C SER A 587 21.49 34.67 8.91
N VAL A 588 20.83 33.55 8.64
CA VAL A 588 19.60 33.15 9.33
C VAL A 588 20.03 32.22 10.45
N SER A 589 20.09 32.74 11.68
CA SER A 589 20.31 31.91 12.87
C SER A 589 19.02 31.18 13.21
N CYS A 590 19.04 29.85 13.17
CA CYS A 590 18.06 29.03 13.86
C CYS A 590 18.33 29.12 15.37
N LEU A 591 17.80 30.16 16.00
CA LEU A 591 17.77 30.29 17.45
C LEU A 591 16.32 30.35 17.90
N ASP A 592 16.03 29.43 18.83
CA ASP A 592 15.00 29.46 19.86
C ASP A 592 13.55 29.69 19.42
N ARG A 593 12.83 28.58 19.30
CA ARG A 593 11.45 28.52 19.78
C ARG A 593 11.31 27.29 20.68
N ASP A 594 11.26 27.57 21.98
CA ASP A 594 10.75 26.70 23.05
C ASP A 594 9.39 26.08 22.68
#